data_AF-A0AAJ1Q4X7-F1
#
_entry.id   AF-A0AAJ1Q4X7-F1
#
_cell.length_a   1.000
_cell.length_b   1.000
_cell.length_c   1.000
_cell.angle_alpha   90.00
_cell.angle_beta   90.00
_cell.angle_gamma   90.00
#
_symmetry.space_group_name_H-M   'P 1'
#
loop_
_entity.id
_entity.type
_entity.pdbx_description
1 polymer ?
#
loop_
_entity_poly.entity_id
_entity_poly.type
_entity_poly.pdbx_seq_one_letter_code
_entity_poly.pdbx_strand_id
1 'polypeptide(L)'
;MKIGPRKMNLEKSIKARTTGQIKRRIKRSLNPFYGKKGMGWLRNPKKALYNTIYHRTTFSTNPLSYLGRSRKKSKKSESSNSRWLLFIILIILAYYVLK
;
A
#
# COMPACT_ATOMS: atom_id res chain seq x y z
N MET A 1 -17.45 -19.15 -10.68
CA MET A 1 -16.32 -18.96 -9.73
C MET A 1 -15.47 -20.22 -9.74
N LYS A 2 -14.15 -20.11 -9.54
CA LYS A 2 -13.24 -21.27 -9.38
C LYS A 2 -12.94 -21.47 -7.90
N ILE A 3 -12.88 -22.73 -7.45
CA ILE A 3 -12.43 -23.11 -6.11
C ILE A 3 -11.12 -23.89 -6.29
N GLY A 4 -10.12 -23.63 -5.43
CA GLY A 4 -8.86 -24.38 -5.45
C GLY A 4 -7.64 -23.61 -6.01
N PRO A 5 -6.63 -24.31 -6.56
CA PRO A 5 -5.35 -23.71 -6.86
C PRO A 5 -5.41 -22.73 -8.02
N ARG A 6 -4.78 -21.56 -7.84
CA ARG A 6 -4.56 -20.59 -8.91
C ARG A 6 -3.48 -21.11 -9.84
N LYS A 7 -3.73 -21.00 -11.15
CA LYS A 7 -2.71 -21.31 -12.16
C LYS A 7 -1.55 -20.33 -12.03
N MET A 8 -0.36 -20.85 -11.84
CA MET A 8 0.86 -20.07 -11.87
C MET A 8 1.25 -19.78 -13.33
N ASN A 9 1.74 -18.57 -13.59
CA ASN A 9 2.33 -18.22 -14.88
C ASN A 9 3.64 -17.46 -14.60
N LEU A 10 4.77 -18.11 -14.92
CA LEU A 10 6.11 -17.62 -14.59
C LEU A 10 6.46 -16.34 -15.34
N GLU A 11 6.13 -16.26 -16.63
CA GLU A 11 6.37 -15.06 -17.43
C GLU A 11 5.65 -13.84 -16.85
N LYS A 12 4.37 -14.01 -16.47
CA LYS A 12 3.58 -12.93 -15.86
C LYS A 12 4.17 -12.52 -14.50
N SER A 13 4.69 -13.47 -13.74
CA SER A 13 5.37 -13.20 -12.47
C SER A 13 6.63 -12.35 -12.67
N ILE A 14 7.49 -12.72 -13.63
CA ILE A 14 8.72 -11.98 -13.96
C ILE A 14 8.38 -10.57 -14.46
N LYS A 15 7.49 -10.45 -15.44
CA LYS A 15 7.03 -9.14 -15.97
C LYS A 15 6.42 -8.25 -14.88
N ALA A 16 5.71 -8.82 -13.91
CA ALA A 16 5.12 -8.06 -12.81
C ALA A 16 6.16 -7.47 -11.85
N ARG A 17 7.35 -8.09 -11.76
CA ARG A 17 8.48 -7.65 -10.94
C ARG A 17 9.40 -6.66 -11.67
N THR A 18 9.57 -6.81 -12.99
CA THR A 18 10.42 -5.93 -13.81
C THR A 18 9.60 -4.78 -14.41
N THR A 19 9.23 -4.88 -15.69
CA THR A 19 8.63 -3.80 -16.48
C THR A 19 7.28 -3.33 -15.92
N GLY A 20 6.46 -4.26 -15.42
CA GLY A 20 5.17 -3.94 -14.81
C GLY A 20 5.30 -3.16 -13.51
N GLN A 21 6.39 -3.33 -12.77
CA GLN A 21 6.64 -2.57 -11.55
C GLN A 21 6.86 -1.09 -11.89
N ILE A 22 7.71 -0.80 -12.88
CA ILE A 22 8.03 0.57 -13.33
C ILE A 22 6.75 1.26 -13.82
N LYS A 23 5.98 0.62 -14.69
CA LYS A 23 4.71 1.16 -15.21
C LYS A 23 3.71 1.52 -14.09
N ARG A 24 3.63 0.72 -13.02
CA ARG A 24 2.74 1.01 -11.87
C ARG A 24 3.23 2.19 -11.03
N ARG A 25 4.56 2.38 -10.90
CA ARG A 25 5.13 3.53 -10.17
C ARG A 25 4.75 4.84 -10.86
N ILE A 26 4.95 4.92 -12.18
CA ILE A 26 4.59 6.10 -12.99
C ILE A 26 3.07 6.38 -12.91
N LYS A 27 2.23 5.35 -13.03
CA LYS A 27 0.76 5.55 -12.90
C LYS A 27 0.35 6.07 -11.53
N ARG A 28 1.07 5.68 -10.48
CA ARG A 28 0.79 6.13 -9.11
C ARG A 28 1.32 7.54 -8.84
N SER A 29 2.38 7.99 -9.51
CA SER A 29 2.85 9.38 -9.39
C SER A 29 1.91 10.35 -10.12
N LEU A 30 1.36 9.94 -11.26
CA LEU A 30 0.50 10.80 -12.07
C LEU A 30 -0.95 10.83 -11.59
N ASN A 31 -1.48 9.73 -11.07
CA ASN A 31 -2.88 9.65 -10.64
C ASN A 31 -2.98 9.44 -9.11
N PRO A 32 -3.49 10.45 -8.36
CA PRO A 32 -3.58 10.38 -6.90
C PRO A 32 -4.51 9.26 -6.41
N PHE A 33 -5.48 8.85 -7.23
CA PHE A 33 -6.45 7.80 -6.93
C PHE A 33 -6.00 6.39 -7.37
N TYR A 34 -4.87 6.25 -8.08
CA TYR A 34 -4.42 4.95 -8.60
C TYR A 34 -3.88 4.03 -7.49
N GLY A 35 -4.48 2.84 -7.38
CA GLY A 35 -4.08 1.81 -6.44
C GLY A 35 -4.30 2.16 -4.96
N LYS A 36 -5.16 3.14 -4.65
CA LYS A 36 -5.64 3.40 -3.29
C LYS A 36 -6.60 2.29 -2.85
N LYS A 37 -6.64 1.98 -1.54
CA LYS A 37 -7.58 1.01 -0.97
C LYS A 37 -9.02 1.51 -1.19
N GLY A 38 -9.97 0.61 -1.43
CA GLY A 38 -11.38 0.95 -1.63
C GLY A 38 -11.76 1.42 -3.04
N MET A 39 -10.82 1.93 -3.84
CA MET A 39 -11.08 2.48 -5.19
C MET A 39 -11.76 1.48 -6.16
N GLY A 40 -11.58 0.19 -5.95
CA GLY A 40 -12.26 -0.85 -6.75
C GLY A 40 -13.77 -0.90 -6.55
N TRP A 41 -14.25 -0.65 -5.31
CA TRP A 41 -15.68 -0.62 -5.00
C TRP A 41 -16.36 0.61 -5.60
N LEU A 42 -15.67 1.76 -5.58
CA LEU A 42 -16.17 3.00 -6.17
C LEU A 42 -16.28 2.93 -7.69
N ARG A 43 -15.28 2.33 -8.37
CA ARG A 43 -15.24 2.28 -9.84
C ARG A 43 -16.04 1.13 -10.43
N ASN A 44 -16.04 -0.05 -9.79
CA ASN A 44 -16.77 -1.23 -10.29
C ASN A 44 -17.11 -2.20 -9.14
N PRO A 45 -18.27 -2.04 -8.48
CA PRO A 45 -18.64 -2.83 -7.32
C PRO A 45 -18.87 -4.32 -7.64
N LYS A 46 -19.46 -4.64 -8.80
CA LYS A 46 -19.68 -6.03 -9.25
C LYS A 46 -18.37 -6.81 -9.37
N LYS A 47 -17.36 -6.19 -9.99
CA LYS A 47 -16.01 -6.79 -10.11
C LYS A 47 -15.28 -6.86 -8.78
N ALA A 48 -15.48 -5.87 -7.91
CA ALA A 48 -14.91 -5.88 -6.56
C ALA A 48 -15.42 -7.08 -5.76
N LEU A 49 -16.75 -7.30 -5.74
CA LEU A 49 -17.37 -8.45 -5.09
C LEU A 49 -16.86 -9.78 -5.64
N TYR A 50 -16.85 -9.94 -6.97
CA TYR A 50 -16.35 -11.16 -7.61
C TYR A 50 -14.89 -11.46 -7.21
N ASN A 51 -14.02 -10.45 -7.25
CA ASN A 51 -12.61 -10.61 -6.88
C ASN A 51 -12.45 -10.96 -5.40
N THR A 52 -13.28 -10.39 -4.51
CA THR A 52 -13.28 -10.73 -3.08
C THR A 52 -13.60 -12.20 -2.88
N ILE A 53 -14.65 -12.70 -3.54
CA ILE A 53 -15.03 -14.11 -3.40
C ILE A 53 -13.95 -15.01 -4.02
N TYR A 54 -13.49 -14.70 -5.24
CA TYR A 54 -12.40 -15.44 -5.89
C TYR A 54 -11.15 -15.52 -5.02
N HIS A 55 -10.77 -14.43 -4.35
CA HIS A 55 -9.59 -14.42 -3.48
C HIS A 55 -9.76 -15.22 -2.20
N ARG A 56 -10.99 -15.35 -1.68
CA ARG A 56 -11.33 -16.19 -0.52
C ARG A 56 -11.38 -17.68 -0.89
N THR A 57 -11.90 -18.03 -2.06
CA THR A 57 -12.12 -19.42 -2.48
C THR A 57 -10.96 -20.05 -3.25
N THR A 58 -9.90 -19.29 -3.55
CA THR A 58 -8.72 -19.80 -4.27
C THR A 58 -7.43 -19.58 -3.50
N PHE A 59 -6.53 -20.56 -3.55
CA PHE A 59 -5.22 -20.48 -2.92
C PHE A 59 -4.09 -20.44 -3.95
N SER A 60 -2.97 -19.84 -3.56
CA SER A 60 -1.74 -19.82 -4.34
C SER A 60 -0.97 -21.12 -4.09
N THR A 61 -0.60 -21.85 -5.13
CA THR A 61 0.32 -22.99 -5.04
C THR A 61 1.78 -22.60 -5.18
N ASN A 62 2.08 -21.29 -5.24
CA ASN A 62 3.44 -20.82 -5.46
C ASN A 62 4.27 -21.04 -4.19
N PRO A 63 5.36 -21.83 -4.21
CA PRO A 63 6.17 -22.09 -3.01
C PRO A 63 6.75 -20.79 -2.43
N LEU A 64 7.02 -19.80 -3.30
CA LEU A 64 7.47 -18.47 -2.91
C LEU A 64 6.42 -17.62 -2.18
N SER A 65 5.14 -18.01 -2.18
CA SER A 65 4.07 -17.26 -1.49
C SER A 65 4.10 -17.43 0.03
N TYR A 66 4.71 -18.50 0.53
CA TYR A 66 4.92 -18.75 1.95
C TYR A 66 6.12 -17.96 2.51
N LEU A 67 7.14 -17.72 1.68
CA LEU A 67 8.39 -17.05 2.08
C LEU A 67 8.27 -15.53 2.30
N GLY A 68 7.22 -14.88 1.75
CA GLY A 68 7.07 -13.41 1.78
C GLY A 68 6.31 -12.84 2.98
N ARG A 69 5.87 -13.66 3.94
CA ARG A 69 4.96 -13.20 5.02
C ARG A 69 5.73 -12.71 6.25
N SER A 70 6.76 -11.89 6.07
CA SER A 70 7.31 -11.11 7.17
C SER A 70 6.31 -10.03 7.56
N ARG A 71 5.65 -10.18 8.72
CA ARG A 71 4.78 -9.14 9.31
C ARG A 71 5.67 -7.92 9.61
N LYS A 72 5.68 -6.93 8.72
CA LYS A 72 6.36 -5.66 8.95
C LYS A 72 5.73 -4.99 10.19
N LYS A 73 6.41 -5.07 11.33
CA LYS A 73 6.04 -4.38 12.59
C LYS A 73 5.95 -2.89 12.27
N SER A 74 4.77 -2.29 12.39
CA SER A 74 4.60 -0.85 12.21
C SER A 74 5.40 -0.12 13.28
N LYS A 75 6.36 0.73 12.89
CA LYS A 75 6.99 1.67 13.84
C LYS A 75 5.91 2.59 14.39
N LYS A 76 5.81 2.66 15.72
CA LYS A 76 4.93 3.60 16.45
C LYS A 76 5.37 5.00 16.05
N SER A 77 4.45 5.82 15.54
CA SER A 77 4.74 7.22 15.20
C SER A 77 4.93 8.02 16.48
N GLU A 78 6.08 8.66 16.64
CA GLU A 78 6.33 9.63 17.70
C GLU A 78 5.22 10.70 17.68
N SER A 79 4.66 11.04 18.84
CA SER A 79 3.55 11.98 18.98
C SER A 79 3.94 13.36 18.44
N SER A 80 3.07 13.97 17.63
CA SER A 80 3.21 15.31 17.04
C SER A 80 3.48 16.43 18.06
N ASN A 81 3.31 16.15 19.35
CA ASN A 81 3.49 17.11 20.45
C ASN A 81 4.94 17.61 20.56
N SER A 82 5.95 16.79 20.26
CA SER A 82 7.35 17.21 20.40
C SER A 82 7.75 18.30 19.41
N ARG A 83 7.21 18.28 18.19
CA ARG A 83 7.49 19.30 17.16
C ARG A 83 6.79 20.61 17.48
N TRP A 84 5.55 20.56 17.96
CA TRP A 84 4.80 21.75 18.38
C TRP A 84 5.43 22.48 19.56
N LEU A 85 5.98 21.74 20.54
CA LEU A 85 6.71 22.33 21.67
C LEU A 85 7.97 23.08 21.20
N LEU A 86 8.70 22.56 20.21
CA LEU A 86 9.85 23.26 19.63
C LEU A 86 9.45 24.56 18.92
N PHE A 87 8.31 24.58 18.22
CA PHE A 87 7.78 25.82 17.62
C PHE A 87 7.39 26.86 18.67
N ILE A 88 6.76 26.44 19.77
CA ILE A 88 6.38 27.33 20.88
C ILE A 88 7.64 27.91 21.55
N ILE A 89 8.64 27.08 21.83
CA ILE A 89 9.93 27.51 22.41
C ILE A 89 10.62 28.54 21.50
N LEU A 90 10.60 28.33 20.18
CA LEU A 90 11.24 29.23 19.21
C LEU A 90 10.53 30.59 19.12
N ILE A 91 9.19 30.62 19.21
CA ILE A 91 8.41 31.86 19.24
C ILE A 91 8.70 32.66 20.53
N ILE A 92 8.76 31.99 21.68
CA ILE A 92 9.08 32.63 22.96
C ILE A 92 10.50 33.21 22.95
N LEU A 93 11.48 32.46 22.43
CA LEU A 93 12.86 32.94 22.29
C LEU A 93 12.94 34.18 21.38
N ALA A 94 12.24 34.18 20.25
CA ALA A 94 12.20 35.33 19.35
C ALA A 94 11.60 36.57 20.04
N TYR A 95 10.55 36.41 20.85
CA TYR A 95 9.97 37.51 21.62
C TYR A 95 10.98 38.14 22.59
N TYR A 96 11.79 37.34 23.29
CA TYR A 96 12.80 37.83 24.22
C TYR A 96 13.99 38.53 23.54
N VAL A 97 14.31 38.15 22.30
CA VAL A 97 15.39 38.79 21.52
C VAL A 97 14.94 40.13 20.91
N LEU A 98 13.65 40.25 20.60
CA LEU A 98 13.05 41.47 20.02
C LEU A 98 12.54 42.48 21.08
N LYS A 99 12.61 42.12 22.37
CA LYS A 99 12.29 43.00 23.50
C LYS A 99 13.53 43.72 23.97
#